data_AF-A0A0M8PQS2-F1
#
_entry.id   AF-A0A0M8PQS2-F1
#
_cell.length_a   1.000
_cell.length_b   1.000
_cell.length_c   1.000
_cell.angle_alpha   90.00
_cell.angle_beta   90.00
_cell.angle_gamma   90.00
#
_symmetry.space_group_name_H-M   'P 1'
#
loop_
_entity.id
_entity.type
_entity.pdbx_description
1 polymer ?
#
loop_
_entity_poly.entity_id
_entity_poly.type
_entity_poly.pdbx_seq_one_letter_code
_entity_poly.pdbx_strand_id
1 'polypeptide(L)'
;MSLGNHVRVFICVVCMGLLVGCVYNVKKDITDNEYIDTVKEGYLGNFSDVSVRNAFNYAFFEPYWRYYQAKTGEHVVELSGDITFEDEKGHAILQFVVDEQTEQFTVYAMKFNDVVLSPEQNQLLIGMVYDTWHAKRLAYE
;
A
#
# COMPACT_ATOMS: atom_id res chain seq x y z
N MET A 1 -3.74 48.71 32.72
CA MET A 1 -3.81 47.35 32.15
C MET A 1 -2.49 47.07 31.43
N SER A 2 -1.77 46.04 31.86
CA SER A 2 -0.34 45.84 31.54
C SER A 2 -0.13 45.35 30.10
N LEU A 3 0.63 46.11 29.31
CA LEU A 3 1.04 45.83 27.93
C LEU A 3 1.65 44.41 27.76
N GLY A 4 2.23 43.84 28.82
CA GLY A 4 2.84 42.51 28.83
C GLY A 4 1.85 41.33 28.71
N ASN A 5 0.59 41.49 29.13
CA ASN A 5 -0.41 40.41 29.01
C ASN A 5 -0.90 40.25 27.57
N HIS A 6 -1.05 41.35 26.82
CA HIS A 6 -1.46 41.29 25.42
C HIS A 6 -0.39 40.68 24.52
N VAL A 7 0.89 40.98 24.78
CA VAL A 7 2.02 40.37 24.04
C VAL A 7 2.12 38.87 24.30
N ARG A 8 1.94 38.42 25.55
CA ARG A 8 1.92 36.99 25.90
C ARG A 8 0.79 36.23 25.21
N VAL A 9 -0.43 36.79 25.22
CA VAL A 9 -1.59 36.18 24.54
C VAL A 9 -1.34 36.10 23.04
N PHE A 10 -0.78 37.15 22.43
CA PHE A 10 -0.49 37.17 20.99
C PHE A 10 0.55 36.11 20.60
N ILE A 11 1.62 35.95 21.39
CA ILE A 11 2.63 34.90 21.18
C ILE A 11 2.01 33.51 21.29
N CYS A 12 1.16 33.25 22.29
CA CYS A 12 0.51 31.95 22.44
C CYS A 12 -0.45 31.62 21.28
N VAL A 13 -1.21 32.60 20.77
CA VAL A 13 -2.13 32.39 19.64
C VAL A 13 -1.36 32.10 18.34
N VAL A 14 -0.26 32.81 18.10
CA VAL A 14 0.61 32.57 16.92
C VAL A 14 1.30 31.21 17.01
N CYS A 15 1.81 30.82 18.18
CA CYS A 15 2.41 29.51 18.38
C CYS A 15 1.39 28.36 18.25
N MET A 16 0.17 28.51 18.77
CA MET A 16 -0.88 27.51 18.56
C MET A 16 -1.33 27.43 17.10
N GLY A 17 -1.43 28.56 16.39
CA GLY A 17 -1.72 28.57 14.95
C GLY A 17 -0.63 27.87 14.12
N LEU A 18 0.64 28.07 14.47
CA LEU A 18 1.79 27.35 13.89
C LEU A 18 1.76 25.85 14.19
N LEU A 19 1.45 25.46 15.44
CA LEU A 19 1.33 24.04 15.81
C LEU A 19 0.18 23.36 15.05
N VAL A 20 -0.97 24.02 14.89
CA VAL A 20 -2.11 23.49 14.11
C VAL A 20 -1.76 23.39 12.62
N GLY A 21 -1.05 24.38 12.06
CA GLY A 21 -0.56 24.35 10.67
C GLY A 21 0.50 23.26 10.41
N CYS A 22 1.36 22.97 11.38
CA CYS A 22 2.33 21.88 11.30
C CYS A 22 1.66 20.50 11.31
N VAL A 23 0.58 20.31 12.08
CA VAL A 23 -0.15 19.02 12.13
C VAL A 23 -0.95 18.75 10.86
N TYR A 24 -1.35 19.79 10.11
CA TYR A 24 -2.19 19.66 8.90
C TYR A 24 -1.44 19.22 7.63
N ASN A 25 -0.12 19.03 7.67
CA ASN A 25 0.67 18.50 6.54
C ASN A 25 0.71 16.96 6.52
N VAL A 26 -0.38 16.29 6.89
CA VAL A 26 -0.54 14.87 6.57
C VAL A 26 -0.86 14.78 5.08
N LYS A 27 0.08 14.26 4.28
CA LYS A 27 -0.23 13.87 2.90
C LYS A 27 -1.32 12.81 2.95
N LYS A 28 -2.51 13.14 2.46
CA LYS A 28 -3.62 12.20 2.33
C LYS A 28 -3.24 11.13 1.32
N ASP A 29 -3.33 9.86 1.71
CA ASP A 29 -3.14 8.75 0.79
C ASP A 29 -4.19 8.80 -0.33
N ILE A 30 -3.76 8.51 -1.57
CA ILE A 30 -4.65 8.45 -2.73
C ILE A 30 -5.12 7.00 -2.85
N THR A 31 -6.36 6.72 -2.45
CA THR A 31 -6.94 5.37 -2.46
C THR A 31 -7.91 5.13 -3.62
N ASP A 32 -8.18 6.17 -4.40
CA ASP A 32 -9.09 6.17 -5.55
C ASP A 32 -8.33 6.73 -6.75
N ASN A 33 -7.81 5.84 -7.58
CA ASN A 33 -7.00 6.16 -8.75
C ASN A 33 -7.05 5.01 -9.76
N GLU A 34 -7.09 5.34 -11.05
CA GLU A 34 -7.22 4.36 -12.14
C GLU A 34 -6.11 3.29 -12.12
N TYR A 35 -4.89 3.65 -11.71
CA TYR A 35 -3.79 2.69 -11.64
C TYR A 35 -4.01 1.63 -10.56
N ILE A 36 -4.73 1.96 -9.48
CA ILE A 36 -5.13 0.97 -8.48
C ILE A 36 -6.06 -0.06 -9.12
N ASP A 37 -6.99 0.39 -9.96
CA ASP A 37 -7.91 -0.52 -10.67
C ASP A 37 -7.18 -1.33 -11.75
N THR A 38 -6.23 -0.73 -12.48
CA THR A 38 -5.34 -1.45 -13.42
C THR A 38 -4.66 -2.63 -12.74
N VAL A 39 -4.09 -2.43 -11.55
CA VAL A 39 -3.44 -3.52 -10.80
C VAL A 39 -4.46 -4.52 -10.27
N LYS A 40 -5.57 -4.07 -9.67
CA LYS A 40 -6.60 -4.94 -9.08
C LYS A 40 -7.26 -5.87 -10.09
N GLU A 41 -7.59 -5.37 -11.27
CA GLU A 41 -8.25 -6.12 -12.35
C GLU A 41 -7.26 -6.91 -13.22
N GLY A 42 -5.98 -6.55 -13.16
CA GLY A 42 -4.94 -7.18 -13.93
C GLY A 42 -4.50 -8.56 -13.42
N TYR A 43 -3.52 -9.13 -14.13
CA TYR A 43 -3.02 -10.48 -13.92
C TYR A 43 -1.51 -10.46 -13.68
N LEU A 44 -1.03 -11.28 -12.75
CA LEU A 44 0.37 -11.22 -12.32
C LEU A 44 1.21 -12.26 -13.08
N GLY A 45 1.86 -11.83 -14.16
CA GLY A 45 2.80 -12.65 -14.92
C GLY A 45 2.22 -14.00 -15.35
N ASN A 46 2.68 -15.09 -14.73
CA ASN A 46 2.28 -16.47 -15.05
C ASN A 46 0.88 -16.85 -14.52
N PHE A 47 0.29 -16.03 -13.65
CA PHE A 47 -1.02 -16.28 -13.06
C PHE A 47 -2.09 -15.49 -13.84
N SER A 48 -2.77 -16.17 -14.76
CA SER A 48 -3.74 -15.58 -15.70
C SER A 48 -5.18 -16.02 -15.46
N ASP A 49 -5.39 -16.86 -14.45
CA ASP A 49 -6.68 -17.47 -14.11
C ASP A 49 -7.46 -16.70 -13.04
N VAL A 50 -6.81 -15.77 -12.34
CA VAL A 50 -7.42 -14.91 -11.33
C VAL A 50 -6.76 -13.53 -11.31
N SER A 51 -7.58 -12.49 -11.12
CA SER A 51 -7.07 -11.14 -10.96
C SER A 51 -6.30 -10.96 -9.66
N VAL A 52 -5.38 -9.99 -9.62
CA VAL A 52 -4.60 -9.67 -8.40
C VAL A 52 -5.53 -9.42 -7.22
N ARG A 53 -6.60 -8.63 -7.39
CA ARG A 53 -7.57 -8.39 -6.30
C ARG A 53 -8.11 -9.68 -5.72
N ASN A 54 -8.57 -10.59 -6.59
CA ASN A 54 -9.21 -11.81 -6.14
C ASN A 54 -8.24 -12.77 -5.48
N ALA A 55 -7.01 -12.92 -5.99
CA ALA A 55 -5.99 -13.75 -5.35
C ALA A 55 -5.62 -13.21 -3.96
N PHE A 56 -5.32 -11.92 -3.88
CA PHE A 56 -4.81 -11.29 -2.66
C PHE A 56 -5.88 -11.11 -1.58
N ASN A 57 -7.17 -10.95 -1.93
CA ASN A 57 -8.27 -10.82 -0.96
C ASN A 57 -8.46 -12.07 -0.06
N TYR A 58 -8.02 -13.26 -0.49
CA TYR A 58 -8.09 -14.46 0.34
C TYR A 58 -6.86 -14.65 1.23
N ALA A 59 -5.72 -14.09 0.84
CA ALA A 59 -4.47 -14.23 1.55
C ALA A 59 -4.26 -13.12 2.60
N PHE A 60 -4.67 -11.89 2.28
CA PHE A 60 -4.53 -10.73 3.15
C PHE A 60 -5.75 -10.54 4.06
N PHE A 61 -5.48 -10.16 5.30
CA PHE A 61 -6.47 -9.62 6.23
C PHE A 61 -6.46 -8.09 6.09
N GLU A 62 -7.64 -7.52 5.82
CA GLU A 62 -7.86 -6.07 5.63
C GLU A 62 -6.89 -5.42 4.63
N PRO A 63 -6.85 -5.88 3.36
CA PRO A 63 -5.96 -5.32 2.36
C PRO A 63 -6.25 -3.83 2.12
N TYR A 64 -5.20 -3.02 2.19
CA TYR A 64 -5.21 -1.58 1.95
C TYR A 64 -4.47 -1.26 0.66
N TRP A 65 -5.07 -0.40 -0.16
CA TRP A 65 -4.54 -0.01 -1.46
C TRP A 65 -4.32 1.49 -1.50
N ARG A 66 -3.15 1.91 -1.95
CA ARG A 66 -2.87 3.31 -2.23
C ARG A 66 -2.03 3.49 -3.47
N TYR A 67 -2.13 4.67 -4.05
CA TYR A 67 -1.32 5.15 -5.15
C TYR A 67 -0.45 6.32 -4.69
N TYR A 68 0.76 6.37 -5.24
CA TYR A 68 1.59 7.56 -5.21
C TYR A 68 2.53 7.60 -6.42
N GLN A 69 2.94 8.81 -6.81
CA GLN A 69 4.04 8.97 -7.75
C GLN A 69 5.37 8.98 -6.98
N ALA A 70 6.30 8.12 -7.37
CA ALA A 70 7.65 8.09 -6.81
C ALA A 70 8.40 9.40 -7.14
N LYS A 71 9.45 9.72 -6.37
CA LYS A 71 10.29 10.91 -6.63
C LYS A 71 10.98 10.85 -8.01
N THR A 72 11.18 9.65 -8.51
CA THR A 72 11.76 9.31 -9.81
C THR A 72 10.73 9.36 -10.95
N GLY A 73 9.45 9.60 -10.65
CA GLY A 73 8.38 9.84 -11.62
C GLY A 73 7.46 8.64 -11.87
N GLU A 74 7.82 7.45 -11.40
CA GLU A 74 7.04 6.22 -11.62
C GLU A 74 5.71 6.25 -10.87
N HIS A 75 4.68 5.70 -11.51
CA HIS A 75 3.38 5.47 -10.90
C HIS A 75 3.42 4.18 -10.09
N VAL A 76 3.29 4.31 -8.76
CA VAL A 76 3.37 3.18 -7.84
C VAL A 76 2.02 2.94 -7.19
N VAL A 77 1.56 1.70 -7.29
CA VAL A 77 0.44 1.18 -6.51
C VAL A 77 1.02 0.30 -5.41
N GLU A 78 0.60 0.55 -4.19
CA GLU A 78 0.99 -0.23 -3.02
C GLU A 78 -0.21 -0.97 -2.46
N LEU A 79 -0.07 -2.27 -2.31
CA LEU A 79 -0.94 -3.13 -1.51
C LEU A 79 -0.25 -3.39 -0.19
N SER A 80 -0.91 -3.14 0.92
CA SER A 80 -0.45 -3.54 2.25
C SER A 80 -1.55 -4.27 3.03
N GLY A 81 -1.15 -5.05 4.01
CA GLY A 81 -2.08 -5.70 4.92
C GLY A 81 -1.45 -6.86 5.66
N ASP A 82 -2.20 -7.44 6.57
CA ASP A 82 -1.70 -8.50 7.43
C ASP A 82 -1.82 -9.85 6.70
N ILE A 83 -0.81 -10.70 6.83
CA ILE A 83 -0.75 -12.01 6.17
C ILE A 83 -0.01 -13.01 7.05
N THR A 84 -0.26 -14.30 6.82
CA THR A 84 0.60 -15.38 7.35
C THR A 84 1.53 -15.85 6.24
N PHE A 85 2.84 -15.66 6.43
CA PHE A 85 3.88 -16.05 5.48
C PHE A 85 4.95 -16.85 6.22
N GLU A 86 5.31 -18.03 5.70
CA GLU A 86 6.26 -18.97 6.35
C GLU A 86 5.89 -19.29 7.82
N ASP A 87 4.60 -19.54 8.08
CA ASP A 87 4.03 -19.78 9.41
C ASP A 87 4.15 -18.61 10.41
N GLU A 88 4.60 -17.44 9.95
CA GLU A 88 4.68 -16.21 10.73
C GLU A 88 3.54 -15.26 10.35
N LYS A 89 2.84 -14.73 11.36
CA LYS A 89 1.89 -13.61 11.17
C LYS A 89 2.67 -12.31 11.12
N GLY A 90 2.43 -11.52 10.09
CA GLY A 90 3.09 -10.23 9.94
C GLY A 90 2.37 -9.31 8.97
N HIS A 91 3.02 -8.19 8.67
CA HIS A 91 2.52 -7.20 7.75
C HIS A 91 3.32 -7.25 6.44
N ALA A 92 2.63 -7.46 5.32
CA ALA A 92 3.24 -7.47 3.99
C ALA A 92 2.90 -6.19 3.23
N ILE A 93 3.87 -5.74 2.43
CA ILE A 93 3.71 -4.62 1.50
C ILE A 93 4.20 -5.08 0.12
N LEU A 94 3.40 -4.86 -0.91
CA LEU A 94 3.73 -5.09 -2.30
C LEU A 94 3.63 -3.78 -3.07
N GLN A 95 4.66 -3.47 -3.84
CA GLN A 95 4.72 -2.29 -4.68
C GLN A 95 4.73 -2.71 -6.15
N PHE A 96 3.77 -2.18 -6.89
CA PHE A 96 3.62 -2.37 -8.33
C PHE A 96 3.96 -1.06 -9.04
N VAL A 97 4.78 -1.14 -10.08
CA VAL A 97 5.03 -0.01 -10.99
C VAL A 97 4.13 -0.18 -12.21
N VAL A 98 3.33 0.85 -12.50
CA VAL A 98 2.40 0.89 -13.64
C VAL A 98 3.01 1.73 -14.76
N ASP A 99 3.00 1.18 -15.97
CA ASP A 99 3.38 1.87 -17.20
C ASP A 99 2.15 2.59 -17.79
N GLU A 100 2.20 3.92 -17.84
CA GLU A 100 1.10 4.78 -18.30
C GLU A 100 0.73 4.54 -19.77
N GLN A 101 1.67 4.15 -20.62
CA GLN A 101 1.43 4.03 -22.07
C GLN A 101 0.77 2.71 -22.44
N THR A 102 1.09 1.65 -21.70
CA THR A 102 0.67 0.28 -22.00
C THR A 102 -0.39 -0.26 -21.04
N GLU A 103 -0.67 0.47 -19.95
CA GLU A 103 -1.51 0.03 -18.83
C GLU A 103 -1.06 -1.32 -18.24
N GLN A 104 0.23 -1.66 -18.43
CA GLN A 104 0.84 -2.85 -17.85
C GLN A 104 1.46 -2.50 -16.51
N PHE A 105 1.61 -3.50 -15.65
CA PHE A 105 2.29 -3.32 -14.36
C PHE A 105 3.24 -4.47 -14.07
N THR A 106 4.22 -4.18 -13.20
CA THR A 106 5.19 -5.17 -12.73
C THR A 106 5.37 -5.04 -11.22
N VAL A 107 5.63 -6.17 -10.56
CA VAL A 107 6.01 -6.15 -9.13
C VAL A 107 7.42 -5.60 -9.02
N TYR A 108 7.56 -4.50 -8.29
CA TYR A 108 8.84 -3.81 -8.11
C TYR A 108 9.55 -4.26 -6.83
N ALA A 109 8.85 -4.26 -5.71
CA ALA A 109 9.41 -4.64 -4.41
C ALA A 109 8.34 -5.21 -3.49
N MET A 110 8.76 -6.10 -2.59
CA MET A 110 7.91 -6.61 -1.53
C MET A 110 8.63 -6.58 -0.19
N LYS A 111 7.87 -6.38 0.87
CA LYS A 111 8.36 -6.39 2.25
C LYS A 111 7.48 -7.29 3.11
N PHE A 112 8.09 -7.86 4.14
CA PHE A 112 7.41 -8.52 5.24
C PHE A 112 8.05 -8.07 6.56
N ASN A 113 7.25 -7.57 7.50
CA ASN A 113 7.73 -7.03 8.79
C ASN A 113 8.90 -6.04 8.62
N ASP A 114 8.73 -5.08 7.69
CA ASP A 114 9.70 -4.05 7.30
C ASP A 114 11.00 -4.55 6.63
N VAL A 115 11.16 -5.86 6.44
CA VAL A 115 12.30 -6.46 5.73
C VAL A 115 11.98 -6.57 4.25
N VAL A 116 12.85 -6.06 3.39
CA VAL A 116 12.74 -6.25 1.93
C VAL A 116 13.04 -7.71 1.61
N LEU A 117 12.12 -8.35 0.91
CA LEU A 117 12.23 -9.76 0.54
C LEU A 117 13.19 -9.95 -0.64
N SER A 118 13.93 -11.07 -0.64
CA SER A 118 14.76 -11.47 -1.78
C SER A 118 13.89 -11.88 -2.99
N PRO A 119 14.45 -11.96 -4.20
CA PRO A 119 13.72 -12.46 -5.37
C PRO A 119 13.12 -13.86 -5.17
N GLU A 120 13.79 -14.75 -4.44
CA GLU A 120 13.26 -16.08 -4.13
C GLU A 120 12.07 -15.99 -3.15
N GLN A 121 12.21 -15.21 -2.07
CA GLN A 121 11.14 -14.97 -1.11
C GLN A 121 9.93 -14.28 -1.77
N ASN A 122 10.19 -13.42 -2.75
CA ASN A 122 9.15 -12.80 -3.55
C ASN A 122 8.30 -13.84 -4.29
N GLN A 123 8.95 -14.79 -4.95
CA GLN A 123 8.27 -15.87 -5.64
C GLN A 123 7.50 -16.76 -4.67
N LEU A 124 8.05 -17.04 -3.48
CA LEU A 124 7.37 -17.81 -2.44
C LEU A 124 6.10 -17.13 -1.92
N LEU A 125 6.16 -15.84 -1.62
CA LEU A 125 4.99 -15.08 -1.15
C LEU A 125 3.90 -15.06 -2.22
N ILE A 126 4.26 -14.74 -3.47
CA ILE A 126 3.31 -14.73 -4.58
C ILE A 126 2.72 -16.13 -4.77
N GLY A 127 3.55 -17.17 -4.84
CA GLY A 127 3.09 -18.56 -4.98
C GLY A 127 2.10 -18.95 -3.90
N MET A 128 2.41 -18.65 -2.63
CA MET A 128 1.53 -18.92 -1.50
C MET A 128 0.17 -18.20 -1.62
N VAL A 129 0.15 -16.95 -2.09
CA VAL A 129 -1.11 -16.20 -2.30
C VAL A 129 -2.00 -16.92 -3.32
N TYR A 130 -1.44 -17.37 -4.44
CA TYR A 130 -2.20 -18.07 -5.48
C TYR A 130 -2.60 -19.49 -5.07
N ASP A 131 -1.72 -20.22 -4.36
CA ASP A 131 -2.06 -21.53 -3.78
C ASP A 131 -3.22 -21.42 -2.77
N THR A 132 -3.20 -20.37 -1.95
CA THR A 132 -4.29 -20.07 -1.00
C THR A 132 -5.61 -19.80 -1.73
N TRP A 133 -5.57 -19.00 -2.79
CA TRP A 133 -6.76 -18.77 -3.62
C TRP A 133 -7.29 -20.07 -4.25
N HIS A 134 -6.41 -20.89 -4.84
CA HIS A 134 -6.79 -22.17 -5.42
C HIS A 134 -7.44 -23.10 -4.39
N ALA A 135 -6.86 -23.24 -3.21
CA ALA A 135 -7.39 -24.07 -2.14
C ALA A 135 -8.77 -23.57 -1.65
N LYS A 136 -8.96 -22.25 -1.55
CA LYS A 136 -10.24 -21.67 -1.17
C LYS A 136 -11.30 -21.85 -2.25
N ARG A 137 -10.95 -21.71 -3.53
CA ARG A 137 -11.89 -21.92 -4.63
C ARG A 137 -12.49 -23.32 -4.60
N LEU A 138 -11.66 -24.35 -4.44
CA LEU A 138 -12.09 -25.75 -4.35
C LEU A 138 -12.94 -26.05 -3.10
N ALA A 139 -12.77 -25.30 -2.02
CA ALA A 139 -13.53 -25.51 -0.78
C ALA A 139 -14.97 -24.97 -0.84
N TYR A 140 -15.27 -24.10 -1.82
CA TYR A 140 -16.58 -23.49 -1.99
C TYR A 140 -17.28 -23.88 -3.31
N GLU A 141 -16.69 -24.80 -4.09
CA GLU A 141 -17.32 -25.53 -5.19
C GLU A 141 -18.05 -26.77 -4.66
#